data_AF-L0HI84-F1
#
_entry.id   AF-L0HI84-F1
#
_cell.length_a   1.000
_cell.length_b   1.000
_cell.length_c   1.000
_cell.angle_alpha   90.00
_cell.angle_beta   90.00
_cell.angle_gamma   90.00
#
_symmetry.space_group_name_H-M   'P 1'
#
loop_
_entity.id
_entity.type
_entity.pdbx_description
1 polymer ?
#
loop_
_entity_poly.entity_id
_entity_poly.type
_entity_poly.pdbx_seq_one_letter_code
_entity_poly.pdbx_strand_id
1 'polypeptide(L)' 'MKNGDIWLVDLTDAKGHEQRGMRPAIIIGSANGLVVVVPLTSSTGSQSRRSSGT' A
#
# COMPACT_ATOMS: atom_id res chain seq x y z
N MET A 1 -6.06 8.81 -13.48
CA MET A 1 -5.26 8.17 -12.42
C MET A 1 -3.81 8.33 -12.81
N LYS A 2 -2.99 8.88 -11.93
CA LYS A 2 -1.56 9.09 -12.17
C LYS A 2 -0.76 8.50 -11.01
N ASN A 3 0.46 8.05 -11.29
CA ASN A 3 1.38 7.65 -10.23
C ASN A 3 1.61 8.84 -9.28
N GLY A 4 1.54 8.58 -7.99
CA GLY A 4 1.63 9.59 -6.94
C GLY A 4 0.29 10.16 -6.47
N ASP A 5 -0.82 9.95 -7.20
CA ASP A 5 -2.15 10.33 -6.70
C ASP A 5 -2.46 9.57 -5.39
N ILE A 6 -3.11 10.23 -4.43
CA ILE A 6 -3.59 9.61 -3.19
C ILE A 6 -5.09 9.37 -3.29
N TRP A 7 -5.50 8.11 -3.15
CA TRP A 7 -6.90 7.68 -3.18
C TRP A 7 -7.33 7.12 -1.84
N LEU A 8 -8.60 7.30 -1.48
CA LEU A 8 -9.21 6.59 -0.36
C LEU A 8 -9.70 5.23 -0.86
N VAL A 9 -9.15 4.15 -0.31
CA VAL A 9 -9.38 2.76 -0.76
C VAL A 9 -10.07 1.97 0.36
N ASP A 10 -11.09 1.21 -0.02
CA ASP A 10 -11.76 0.27 0.88
C ASP A 10 -11.00 -1.07 0.91
N LEU A 11 -10.44 -1.40 2.07
CA LEU A 11 -9.77 -2.68 2.35
C LEU A 11 -10.53 -3.46 3.44
N THR A 12 -11.86 -3.35 3.52
CA THR A 12 -12.67 -4.02 4.54
C THR A 12 -12.68 -5.54 4.43
N ASP A 13 -12.54 -6.11 3.22
CA ASP A 13 -12.49 -7.56 2.97
C ASP A 13 -11.09 -8.19 3.14
N ALA A 14 -10.17 -7.50 3.84
CA ALA A 14 -8.82 -7.97 4.12
C ALA A 14 -8.82 -9.20 5.05
N LYS A 15 -7.92 -10.16 4.79
CA LYS A 15 -7.86 -11.44 5.54
C LYS A 15 -6.64 -11.51 6.46
N GLY A 16 -6.74 -12.29 7.54
CA GLY A 16 -5.62 -12.53 8.46
C GLY A 16 -5.04 -11.24 9.07
N HIS A 17 -3.75 -10.99 8.85
CA HIS A 17 -3.00 -9.81 9.32
C HIS A 17 -2.78 -8.75 8.23
N GLU A 18 -3.52 -8.81 7.13
CA GLU A 18 -3.47 -7.77 6.09
C GLU A 18 -3.93 -6.40 6.62
N GLN A 19 -3.47 -5.34 5.96
CA GLN A 19 -3.94 -3.98 6.21
C GLN A 19 -5.42 -3.85 5.82
N ARG A 20 -6.23 -3.30 6.72
CA ARG A 20 -7.71 -3.34 6.62
C ARG A 20 -8.41 -2.00 6.81
N GLY A 21 -9.64 -1.87 6.30
CA GLY A 21 -10.51 -0.70 6.45
C GLY A 21 -10.27 0.41 5.41
N MET A 22 -10.97 1.53 5.52
CA MET A 22 -10.80 2.69 4.62
C MET A 22 -9.44 3.37 4.86
N ARG A 23 -8.58 3.43 3.84
CA ARG A 23 -7.22 3.99 3.99
C ARG A 23 -6.82 4.87 2.81
N PRO A 24 -6.07 5.96 3.05
CA PRO A 24 -5.36 6.63 1.98
C PRO A 24 -4.29 5.69 1.43
N ALA A 25 -4.16 5.63 0.11
CA ALA A 25 -3.19 4.81 -0.58
C ALA A 25 -2.59 5.58 -1.77
N ILE A 26 -1.29 5.39 -2.00
CA ILE A 26 -0.57 6.03 -3.12
C ILE A 26 -0.67 5.13 -4.34
N ILE A 27 -1.07 5.67 -5.49
CA ILE A 27 -1.03 4.96 -6.77
C ILE A 27 0.43 4.82 -7.23
N ILE A 28 0.87 3.59 -7.50
CA ILE A 28 2.23 3.32 -8.04
C ILE A 28 2.21 2.74 -9.46
N GLY A 29 1.03 2.39 -9.97
CA GLY A 29 0.86 1.91 -11.33
C GLY A 29 -0.60 1.69 -11.69
N SER A 30 -0.89 1.65 -13.00
CA SER A 30 -2.19 1.27 -13.52
C SER A 30 -2.04 0.60 -14.89
N ALA A 31 -2.85 -0.43 -15.13
CA ALA A 31 -2.91 -1.15 -16.40
C ALA A 31 -4.25 -1.88 -16.52
N ASN A 32 -4.83 -1.93 -17.72
CA ASN A 32 -6.04 -2.73 -18.01
C ASN A 32 -7.22 -2.50 -17.04
N GLY A 33 -7.43 -1.26 -16.59
CA GLY A 33 -8.48 -0.92 -15.62
C GLY A 33 -8.18 -1.29 -14.17
N LEU A 34 -7.01 -1.87 -13.89
CA LEU A 34 -6.51 -2.17 -12.56
C LEU A 34 -5.55 -1.08 -12.07
N VAL A 35 -5.52 -0.86 -10.76
CA VAL A 35 -4.63 0.09 -10.09
C VAL A 35 -3.85 -0.64 -9.01
N VAL A 36 -2.54 -0.42 -8.98
CA VAL A 36 -1.67 -0.90 -7.91
C VAL A 36 -1.45 0.26 -6.93
N VAL A 37 -1.72 0.00 -5.66
CA VAL A 37 -1.63 1.01 -4.60
C VAL A 37 -0.80 0.53 -3.41
N VAL A 38 -0.19 1.47 -2.69
CA VAL A 38 0.46 1.22 -1.40
C VAL A 38 -0.36 1.91 -0.29
N PRO A 39 -1.04 1.17 0.61
CA PRO A 39 -1.85 1.75 1.67
C PRO A 39 -0.97 2.39 2.75
N LEU A 40 -1.38 3.55 3.24
CA LEU A 40 -0.69 4.25 4.32
C LEU A 40 -1.14 3.72 5.69
N THR A 41 -0.19 3.68 6.61
CA THR A 41 -0.41 3.32 8.01
C THR A 41 0.25 4.36 8.92
N SER A 42 -0.23 4.48 10.15
CA SER A 42 0.33 5.40 11.15
C SER A 42 1.57 4.83 11.86
N SER A 43 1.83 3.52 11.72
CA SER A 43 3.00 2.87 12.32
C SER A 43 4.25 3.09 11.46
N THR A 44 5.27 3.71 12.05
CA THR A 44 6.62 3.79 11.47
C THR A 44 7.37 2.50 11.76
N GLY A 45 7.02 1.43 11.06
CA GLY A 45 7.82 0.20 11.08
C GLY A 45 9.21 0.50 10.52
N SER A 46 10.23 0.55 11.38
CA SER A 46 11.63 0.61 10.94
C SER A 46 11.96 -0.66 10.18
N GLN A 47 11.86 -0.63 8.85
CA GLN A 47 12.35 -1.68 7.99
C GLN A 47 13.86 -1.53 7.90
N SER A 48 14.58 -2.02 8.91
CA SER A 48 16.03 -2.13 8.87
C SER A 48 16.40 -3.02 7.67
N ARG A 49 17.03 -2.43 6.64
CA ARG A 49 17.63 -3.17 5.53
C ARG A 49 18.73 -4.06 6.12
N ARG A 50 18.40 -5.32 6.41
CA ARG A 50 19.43 -6.36 6.57
C ARG A 50 20.01 -6.61 5.18
N SER A 51 21.10 -5.92 4.86
CA SER A 51 21.97 -6.35 3.79
C SER A 51 22.58 -7.69 4.20
N SER A 52 22.11 -8.79 3.61
CA SER A 52 22.80 -10.07 3.65
C SER A 52 24.08 -9.93 2.85
N GLY A 53 25.19 -9.61 3.53
CA GLY A 53 26.53 -9.69 2.96
C GLY A 53 26.95 -11.14 2.89
N THR A 54 27.34 -11.57 1.68
CA THR A 54 28.15 -12.76 1.42
C THR A 54 29.38 -12.29 0.68
#